data_AF-A0A8H5SGV6-F1
#
_entry.id   AF-A0A8H5SGV6-F1
#
_cell.length_a   1.000
_cell.length_b   1.000
_cell.length_c   1.000
_cell.angle_alpha   90.00
_cell.angle_beta   90.00
_cell.angle_gamma   90.00
#
_symmetry.space_group_name_H-M   'P 1'
#
loop_
_entity.id
_entity.type
_entity.pdbx_description
1 polymer ?
#
loop_
_entity_poly.entity_id
_entity_poly.type
_entity_poly.pdbx_seq_one_letter_code
_entity_poly.pdbx_strand_id
1 'polypeptide(L)'
;MDCEKDSHYKNTSGVDEDSLKCPKQNTGQEAGSQHTRAEKSPSSGEEGLLPLPSYPAEAEARTRAIDRYLAAESQKSKRQLKIILFGDEHEMCFFLKQARLFEIPLSSDERADVRVEARRSVASICRECLHVIDEYVCIPEWIKAHPVLGRVKEILSREHEDEETVESMVRLYCGDELRFALKQLDHNLEDIERRFLNARFPHFLTCPCTASGSLSSLLNRVFAPEYIPTEHDWFHFDQRRLGRVAQEALIHRETHTLRLLQITDRSTQRRKWIHILVDDAACLVFICDLAIYDQSLLEDETINRLREYLILFDSLVNSKWFTQTPFFVVLSNVSAFRKKIVHSPLSKWFPQYAGGSDGDAALKFMEDQFRELAKAEQNLYMGTADIHSAEDVMVAIETMENTSLSKVLKKLDMPPVECHN
;
A
#
# COMPACT_ATOMS: atom_id res chain seq x y z
N MET A 1 -8.41 47.84 20.21
CA MET A 1 -9.77 47.45 19.79
C MET A 1 -9.73 45.96 19.66
N ASP A 2 -9.92 45.35 20.81
CA ASP A 2 -9.49 44.01 21.12
C ASP A 2 -10.72 43.11 21.07
N CYS A 3 -10.59 41.95 20.45
CA CYS A 3 -11.63 40.94 20.45
C CYS A 3 -10.98 39.57 20.64
N GLU A 4 -10.60 39.31 21.88
CA GLU A 4 -10.36 37.96 22.37
C GLU A 4 -11.60 37.09 22.11
N LYS A 5 -11.37 35.83 21.74
CA LYS A 5 -12.42 34.79 21.76
C LYS A 5 -11.90 33.57 22.50
N ASP A 6 -12.18 33.55 23.80
CA ASP A 6 -12.05 32.36 24.62
C ASP A 6 -12.94 31.23 24.08
N SER A 7 -12.35 30.05 23.86
CA SER A 7 -13.08 28.80 23.76
C SER A 7 -12.87 27.98 25.04
N HIS A 8 -13.75 28.18 26.02
CA HIS A 8 -13.74 27.42 27.27
C HIS A 8 -13.90 25.91 27.04
N TYR A 9 -12.81 25.16 27.19
CA TYR A 9 -12.87 23.73 27.47
C TYR A 9 -13.47 23.51 28.87
N LYS A 10 -14.64 22.87 28.95
CA LYS A 10 -15.19 22.38 30.22
C LYS A 10 -14.67 20.96 30.49
N ASN A 11 -13.79 20.84 31.47
CA ASN A 11 -13.49 19.56 32.10
C ASN A 11 -14.73 19.05 32.85
N THR A 12 -15.13 17.80 32.60
CA THR A 12 -16.03 17.04 33.46
C THR A 12 -15.37 15.72 33.83
N SER A 13 -14.45 15.77 34.78
CA SER A 13 -13.92 14.59 35.46
C SER A 13 -14.82 14.23 36.64
N GLY A 14 -15.74 13.29 36.42
CA GLY A 14 -16.47 12.58 37.47
C GLY A 14 -15.97 11.14 37.53
N VAL A 15 -15.49 10.71 38.69
CA VAL A 15 -14.90 9.38 38.89
C VAL A 15 -16.00 8.37 39.21
N ASP A 16 -15.94 7.20 38.57
CA ASP A 16 -16.43 5.93 39.13
C ASP A 16 -15.50 4.80 38.66
N GLU A 17 -14.44 4.56 39.45
CA GLU A 17 -13.59 3.36 39.30
C GLU A 17 -14.27 2.16 39.98
N ASP A 18 -15.16 1.44 39.29
CA ASP A 18 -15.47 0.05 39.70
C ASP A 18 -16.12 -0.79 38.58
N SER A 19 -15.31 -1.59 37.88
CA SER A 19 -15.68 -2.89 37.29
C SER A 19 -14.46 -3.56 36.62
N LEU A 20 -14.43 -4.89 36.62
CA LEU A 20 -13.43 -5.76 35.99
C LEU A 20 -12.05 -5.85 36.68
N LYS A 21 -12.04 -6.40 37.91
CA LYS A 21 -10.90 -7.18 38.44
C LYS A 21 -11.26 -8.66 38.52
N CYS A 22 -10.35 -9.52 38.05
CA CYS A 22 -10.48 -10.98 38.16
C CYS A 22 -10.42 -11.44 39.63
N PRO A 23 -11.17 -12.49 40.03
CA PRO A 23 -11.13 -12.98 41.40
C PRO A 23 -9.82 -13.73 41.68
N LYS A 24 -9.11 -13.32 42.75
CA LYS A 24 -8.00 -14.08 43.33
C LYS A 24 -8.53 -15.12 44.32
N GLN A 25 -7.82 -16.25 44.42
CA GLN A 25 -8.11 -17.33 45.36
C GLN A 25 -7.83 -16.89 46.81
N ASN A 26 -8.73 -17.24 47.75
CA ASN A 26 -8.51 -17.09 49.19
C ASN A 26 -7.92 -18.38 49.79
N THR A 27 -7.02 -18.22 50.77
CA THR A 27 -6.33 -19.30 51.49
C THR A 27 -6.57 -19.23 53.01
N GLY A 28 -6.80 -20.40 53.65
CA GLY A 28 -6.95 -20.59 55.11
C GLY A 28 -8.33 -20.21 55.67
N GLN A 29 -8.84 -20.69 56.82
CA GLN A 29 -8.45 -21.71 57.81
C GLN A 29 -9.64 -21.86 58.81
N GLU A 30 -9.90 -22.88 59.63
CA GLU A 30 -9.28 -24.20 59.96
C GLU A 30 -10.31 -25.11 60.71
N ALA A 31 -9.89 -26.31 61.15
CA ALA A 31 -10.42 -27.14 62.25
C ALA A 31 -11.72 -27.99 62.10
N GLY A 32 -11.73 -29.19 62.69
CA GLY A 32 -12.93 -30.03 62.92
C GLY A 32 -12.89 -31.48 62.39
N SER A 33 -11.87 -32.28 62.71
CA SER A 33 -11.94 -33.43 63.66
C SER A 33 -12.60 -34.74 63.16
N GLN A 34 -12.08 -35.86 63.66
CA GLN A 34 -12.24 -37.24 63.19
C GLN A 34 -13.58 -37.91 63.59
N HIS A 35 -14.07 -38.89 62.81
CA HIS A 35 -14.58 -40.17 63.36
C HIS A 35 -14.69 -41.35 62.36
N THR A 36 -13.81 -42.34 62.54
CA THR A 36 -14.01 -43.81 62.48
C THR A 36 -14.95 -44.53 61.48
N ARG A 37 -14.31 -45.37 60.63
CA ARG A 37 -14.41 -46.86 60.57
C ARG A 37 -15.55 -47.59 59.80
N ALA A 38 -15.12 -48.22 58.69
CA ALA A 38 -15.60 -49.51 58.08
C ALA A 38 -17.03 -49.53 57.45
N GLU A 39 -17.40 -50.44 56.54
CA GLU A 39 -16.89 -51.80 56.25
C GLU A 39 -17.31 -52.31 54.83
N LYS A 40 -16.55 -53.26 54.24
CA LYS A 40 -16.91 -54.26 53.17
C LYS A 40 -17.33 -53.85 51.73
N SER A 41 -16.75 -54.61 50.79
CA SER A 41 -17.12 -54.87 49.37
C SER A 41 -17.70 -56.32 49.24
N PRO A 42 -17.93 -56.96 48.05
CA PRO A 42 -17.88 -56.53 46.63
C PRO A 42 -19.05 -57.07 45.71
N SER A 43 -18.95 -56.79 44.40
CA SER A 43 -19.54 -57.55 43.24
C SER A 43 -21.07 -57.49 43.02
N SER A 44 -21.64 -57.66 41.81
CA SER A 44 -21.13 -58.09 40.48
C SER A 44 -21.95 -57.48 39.32
N GLY A 45 -21.45 -57.56 38.07
CA GLY A 45 -22.24 -57.25 36.86
C GLY A 45 -21.44 -56.65 35.70
N GLU A 46 -21.00 -57.49 34.75
CA GLU A 46 -20.51 -57.05 33.44
C GLU A 46 -21.67 -57.06 32.42
N GLU A 47 -21.88 -55.95 31.72
CA GLU A 47 -22.46 -55.95 30.37
C GLU A 47 -21.71 -54.95 29.49
N GLY A 48 -21.41 -55.36 28.25
CA GLY A 48 -20.51 -54.63 27.38
C GLY A 48 -21.15 -53.42 26.72
N LEU A 49 -20.72 -52.22 27.11
CA LEU A 49 -20.69 -51.07 26.20
C LEU A 49 -19.31 -50.98 25.55
N LEU A 50 -19.29 -50.82 24.23
CA LEU A 50 -18.14 -50.22 23.55
C LEU A 50 -17.79 -48.92 24.28
N PRO A 51 -16.52 -48.64 24.63
CA PRO A 51 -16.20 -47.40 25.32
C PRO A 51 -16.48 -46.24 24.37
N LEU A 52 -17.62 -45.55 24.59
CA LEU A 52 -17.80 -44.21 24.07
C LEU A 52 -16.57 -43.41 24.54
N PRO A 53 -15.83 -42.75 23.63
CA PRO A 53 -14.63 -42.04 24.03
C PRO A 53 -15.01 -41.09 25.14
N SER A 54 -14.39 -41.27 26.31
CA SER A 54 -14.69 -40.41 27.44
C SER A 54 -14.39 -38.98 27.01
N TYR A 55 -15.27 -38.04 27.36
CA TYR A 55 -15.11 -36.62 27.05
C TYR A 55 -13.67 -36.09 27.27
N PRO A 56 -12.92 -36.50 28.33
CA PRO A 56 -11.49 -36.22 28.42
C PRO A 56 -10.60 -36.77 27.29
N ALA A 57 -10.78 -38.02 26.83
CA ALA A 57 -9.95 -38.59 25.76
C ALA A 57 -10.16 -37.87 24.41
N GLU A 58 -11.39 -37.44 24.11
CA GLU A 58 -11.66 -36.63 22.93
C GLU A 58 -11.09 -35.21 23.07
N ALA A 59 -11.19 -34.60 24.26
CA ALA A 59 -10.57 -33.32 24.57
C ALA A 59 -9.04 -33.37 24.42
N GLU A 60 -8.37 -34.41 24.95
CA GLU A 60 -6.93 -34.61 24.75
C GLU A 60 -6.55 -34.85 23.28
N ALA A 61 -7.39 -35.52 22.50
CA ALA A 61 -7.18 -35.67 21.06
C ALA A 61 -7.25 -34.31 20.33
N ARG A 62 -8.22 -33.47 20.69
CA ARG A 62 -8.36 -32.09 20.18
C ARG A 62 -7.18 -31.21 20.59
N THR A 63 -6.76 -31.24 21.86
CA THR A 63 -5.57 -30.49 22.33
C THR A 63 -4.31 -30.91 21.57
N ARG A 64 -4.05 -32.22 21.44
CA ARG A 64 -2.91 -32.73 20.66
C ARG A 64 -2.98 -32.35 19.17
N ALA A 65 -4.17 -32.18 18.60
CA ALA A 65 -4.33 -31.68 17.23
C ALA A 65 -4.02 -30.18 17.13
N ILE A 66 -4.45 -29.37 18.10
CA ILE A 66 -4.12 -27.94 18.22
C ILE A 66 -2.62 -27.76 18.41
N ASP A 67 -1.97 -28.51 19.30
CA ASP A 67 -0.52 -28.42 19.54
C ASP A 67 0.29 -28.75 18.28
N ARG A 68 -0.13 -29.77 17.51
CA ARG A 68 0.48 -30.10 16.21
C ARG A 68 0.30 -28.98 15.18
N TYR A 69 -0.88 -28.38 15.12
CA TYR A 69 -1.15 -27.23 14.25
C TYR A 69 -0.28 -26.02 14.62
N LEU A 70 -0.21 -25.68 15.92
CA LEU A 70 0.63 -24.58 16.43
C LEU A 70 2.13 -24.84 16.18
N ALA A 71 2.60 -26.08 16.34
CA ALA A 71 3.99 -26.44 16.03
C ALA A 71 4.30 -26.29 14.53
N ALA A 72 3.39 -26.75 13.65
CA ALA A 72 3.54 -26.61 12.21
C ALA A 72 3.50 -25.14 11.76
N GLU A 73 2.55 -24.35 12.25
CA GLU A 73 2.45 -22.93 11.89
C GLU A 73 3.59 -22.11 12.50
N SER A 74 4.11 -22.48 13.68
CA SER A 74 5.34 -21.90 14.24
C SER A 74 6.57 -22.18 13.36
N GLN A 75 6.71 -23.41 12.84
CA GLN A 75 7.80 -23.75 11.93
C GLN A 75 7.70 -23.04 10.58
N LYS A 76 6.48 -22.85 10.07
CA LYS A 76 6.19 -22.06 8.86
C LYS A 76 6.47 -20.57 9.09
N SER A 77 6.04 -20.01 10.21
CA SER A 77 6.29 -18.62 10.62
C SER A 77 7.78 -18.30 10.73
N LYS A 78 8.59 -19.23 11.28
CA LYS A 78 10.07 -19.10 11.31
C LYS A 78 10.73 -19.04 9.92
N ARG A 79 10.03 -19.44 8.86
CA ARG A 79 10.47 -19.35 7.46
C ARG A 79 9.83 -18.18 6.72
N GLN A 80 9.01 -17.36 7.39
CA GLN A 80 8.43 -16.15 6.82
C GLN A 80 9.27 -14.94 7.24
N LEU A 81 9.98 -14.33 6.29
CA LEU A 81 10.78 -13.13 6.52
C LEU A 81 9.90 -11.90 6.32
N LYS A 82 9.70 -11.15 7.39
CA LYS A 82 8.87 -9.94 7.44
C LYS A 82 9.66 -8.75 6.90
N ILE A 83 9.22 -8.17 5.80
CA ILE A 83 9.84 -7.02 5.13
C ILE A 83 8.87 -5.84 5.23
N ILE A 84 9.32 -4.69 5.73
CA ILE A 84 8.43 -3.53 5.95
C ILE A 84 8.85 -2.38 5.06
N LEU A 85 7.90 -1.85 4.29
CA LEU A 85 8.10 -0.76 3.36
C LEU A 85 7.84 0.60 4.03
N PHE A 86 8.71 1.56 3.75
CA PHE A 86 8.60 2.97 4.08
C PHE A 86 8.95 3.83 2.85
N GLY A 87 8.57 5.11 2.85
CA GLY A 87 8.90 6.05 1.76
C GLY A 87 7.66 6.66 1.11
N ASP A 88 7.68 6.82 -0.21
CA ASP A 88 6.53 7.36 -0.96
C ASP A 88 5.37 6.35 -1.00
N GLU A 89 4.14 6.82 -0.73
CA GLU A 89 2.95 5.97 -0.61
C GLU A 89 2.54 5.31 -1.93
N HIS A 90 2.72 6.00 -3.05
CA HIS A 90 2.43 5.49 -4.39
C HIS A 90 3.51 4.48 -4.81
N GLU A 91 4.78 4.83 -4.65
CA GLU A 91 5.90 3.94 -4.99
C GLU A 91 5.86 2.64 -4.19
N MET A 92 5.57 2.71 -2.88
CA MET A 92 5.36 1.52 -2.04
C MET A 92 4.18 0.66 -2.51
N CYS A 93 3.06 1.30 -2.85
CA CYS A 93 1.88 0.59 -3.33
C CYS A 93 2.21 -0.13 -4.64
N PHE A 94 2.82 0.57 -5.60
CA PHE A 94 3.23 0.02 -6.88
C PHE A 94 4.27 -1.11 -6.73
N PHE A 95 5.25 -0.99 -5.83
CA PHE A 95 6.20 -2.06 -5.52
C PHE A 95 5.50 -3.33 -5.01
N LEU A 96 4.54 -3.20 -4.08
CA LEU A 96 3.69 -4.33 -3.67
C LEU A 96 2.84 -4.87 -4.83
N LYS A 97 2.38 -4.00 -5.74
CA LYS A 97 1.58 -4.41 -6.89
C LYS A 97 2.40 -5.28 -7.86
N GLN A 98 3.63 -4.89 -8.19
CA GLN A 98 4.53 -5.71 -9.03
C GLN A 98 4.85 -7.05 -8.35
N ALA A 99 5.28 -7.03 -7.08
CA ALA A 99 5.59 -8.23 -6.31
C ALA A 99 4.41 -9.22 -6.27
N ARG A 100 3.17 -8.71 -6.15
CA ARG A 100 1.96 -9.53 -6.22
C ARG A 100 1.69 -10.11 -7.61
N LEU A 101 1.87 -9.33 -8.68
CA LEU A 101 1.55 -9.78 -10.04
C LEU A 101 2.51 -10.88 -10.50
N PHE A 102 3.78 -10.77 -10.12
CA PHE A 102 4.80 -11.77 -10.39
C PHE A 102 4.44 -13.15 -9.82
N GLU A 103 3.89 -13.18 -8.60
CA GLU A 103 3.53 -14.42 -7.89
C GLU A 103 2.15 -14.97 -8.27
N ILE A 104 1.14 -14.11 -8.37
CA ILE A 104 -0.27 -14.51 -8.54
C ILE A 104 -0.96 -13.65 -9.61
N PRO A 105 -1.17 -14.18 -10.83
CA PRO A 105 -1.91 -13.49 -11.88
C PRO A 105 -3.37 -13.26 -11.47
N LEU A 106 -4.03 -12.30 -12.12
CA LEU A 106 -5.39 -11.87 -11.73
C LEU A 106 -6.45 -12.92 -12.03
N SER A 107 -7.26 -13.24 -11.02
CA SER A 107 -8.44 -14.10 -11.15
C SER A 107 -9.54 -13.44 -11.98
N SER A 108 -10.56 -14.23 -12.38
CA SER A 108 -11.78 -13.72 -13.02
C SER A 108 -12.47 -12.64 -12.18
N ASP A 109 -12.51 -12.87 -10.87
CA ASP A 109 -13.31 -12.09 -9.94
C ASP A 109 -12.59 -10.77 -9.63
N GLU A 110 -11.27 -10.80 -9.47
CA GLU A 110 -10.46 -9.59 -9.38
C GLU A 110 -10.53 -8.75 -10.65
N ARG A 111 -10.56 -9.37 -11.84
CA ARG A 111 -10.77 -8.65 -13.11
C ARG A 111 -12.17 -8.05 -13.19
N ALA A 112 -13.20 -8.71 -12.66
CA ALA A 112 -14.55 -8.15 -12.59
C ALA A 112 -14.57 -6.91 -11.68
N ASP A 113 -13.92 -6.95 -10.52
CA ASP A 113 -13.81 -5.80 -9.62
C ASP A 113 -13.04 -4.62 -10.25
N VAL A 114 -11.88 -4.89 -10.87
CA VAL A 114 -11.08 -3.86 -11.56
C VAL A 114 -11.88 -3.20 -12.66
N ARG A 115 -12.79 -3.93 -13.30
CA ARG A 115 -13.65 -3.38 -14.34
C ARG A 115 -14.55 -2.26 -13.80
N VAL A 116 -15.05 -2.42 -12.58
CA VAL A 116 -15.85 -1.40 -11.87
C VAL A 116 -14.96 -0.21 -11.50
N GLU A 117 -13.80 -0.45 -10.88
CA GLU A 117 -12.87 0.63 -10.47
C GLU A 117 -12.31 1.42 -11.65
N ALA A 118 -11.95 0.76 -12.75
CA ALA A 118 -11.48 1.40 -13.98
C ALA A 118 -12.57 2.26 -14.62
N ARG A 119 -13.81 1.76 -14.68
CA ARG A 119 -14.96 2.53 -15.18
C ARG A 119 -15.26 3.73 -14.29
N ARG A 120 -15.21 3.59 -12.96
CA ARG A 120 -15.35 4.71 -12.01
C ARG A 120 -14.26 5.76 -12.22
N SER A 121 -13.00 5.33 -12.30
CA SER A 121 -11.85 6.22 -12.52
C SER A 121 -11.96 7.00 -13.83
N VAL A 122 -12.30 6.33 -14.94
CA VAL A 122 -12.49 6.99 -16.25
C VAL A 122 -13.72 7.91 -16.25
N ALA A 123 -14.79 7.54 -15.54
CA ALA A 123 -15.95 8.41 -15.33
C ALA A 123 -15.58 9.68 -14.54
N SER A 124 -14.73 9.56 -13.52
CA SER A 124 -14.22 10.68 -12.72
C SER A 124 -13.36 11.64 -13.56
N ILE A 125 -12.44 11.12 -14.38
CA ILE A 125 -11.64 11.94 -15.32
C ILE A 125 -12.56 12.66 -16.33
N CYS A 126 -13.61 11.99 -16.82
CA CYS A 126 -14.64 12.61 -17.66
C CYS A 126 -15.41 13.73 -16.96
N ARG A 127 -15.79 13.55 -15.68
CA ARG A 127 -16.44 14.58 -14.88
C ARG A 127 -15.54 15.82 -14.79
N GLU A 128 -14.27 15.63 -14.45
CA GLU A 128 -13.32 16.73 -14.31
C GLU A 128 -13.07 17.44 -15.65
N CYS A 129 -13.00 16.71 -16.76
CA CYS A 129 -12.94 17.29 -18.09
C CYS A 129 -14.12 18.24 -18.36
N LEU A 130 -15.34 17.84 -17.97
CA LEU A 130 -16.54 18.63 -18.18
C LEU A 130 -16.69 19.78 -17.18
N HIS A 131 -16.15 19.66 -15.96
CA HIS A 131 -16.00 20.78 -15.04
C HIS A 131 -15.07 21.87 -15.60
N VAL A 132 -13.90 21.47 -16.11
CA VAL A 132 -12.94 22.39 -16.75
C VAL A 132 -13.56 23.09 -17.97
N ILE A 133 -14.40 22.41 -18.75
CA ILE A 133 -15.13 23.02 -19.87
C ILE A 133 -16.14 24.07 -19.38
N ASP A 134 -16.85 23.82 -18.28
CA ASP A 134 -17.84 24.76 -17.74
C ASP A 134 -17.19 26.00 -17.09
N GLU A 135 -16.00 25.84 -16.51
CA GLU A 135 -15.26 26.88 -15.77
C GLU A 135 -14.36 27.74 -16.67
N TYR A 136 -13.59 27.12 -17.58
CA TYR A 136 -12.52 27.80 -18.34
C TYR A 136 -12.85 28.08 -19.81
N VAL A 137 -13.82 27.38 -20.41
CA VAL A 137 -14.23 27.63 -21.80
C VAL A 137 -15.50 28.46 -21.78
N CYS A 138 -15.48 29.64 -22.43
CA CYS A 138 -16.71 30.38 -22.68
C CYS A 138 -17.67 29.50 -23.49
N ILE A 139 -18.65 28.90 -22.79
CA ILE A 139 -19.61 27.94 -23.32
C ILE A 139 -20.23 28.51 -24.59
N PRO A 140 -19.92 27.98 -25.79
CA PRO A 140 -20.62 28.37 -27.00
C PRO A 140 -22.10 28.04 -26.82
N GLU A 141 -23.01 28.93 -27.20
CA GLU A 141 -24.45 28.76 -26.90
C GLU A 141 -25.02 27.43 -27.39
N TRP A 142 -24.41 26.80 -28.40
CA TRP A 142 -24.77 25.47 -28.89
C TRP A 142 -24.59 24.34 -27.85
N ILE A 143 -23.67 24.45 -26.89
CA ILE A 143 -23.52 23.44 -25.81
C ILE A 143 -24.77 23.43 -24.91
N LYS A 144 -25.35 24.60 -24.61
CA LYS A 144 -26.62 24.70 -23.87
C LYS A 144 -27.82 24.21 -24.69
N ALA A 145 -27.71 24.23 -26.02
CA ALA A 145 -28.71 23.71 -26.94
C ALA A 145 -28.52 22.21 -27.29
N HIS A 146 -27.41 21.57 -26.87
CA HIS A 146 -27.10 20.19 -27.22
C HIS A 146 -27.77 19.23 -26.23
N PRO A 147 -28.82 18.47 -26.63
CA PRO A 147 -29.66 17.74 -25.69
C PRO A 147 -28.92 16.61 -24.95
N VAL A 148 -27.82 16.11 -25.50
CA VAL A 148 -26.98 15.11 -24.83
C VAL A 148 -26.11 15.74 -23.75
N LEU A 149 -25.45 16.88 -24.04
CA LEU A 149 -24.57 17.54 -23.07
C LEU A 149 -25.33 18.03 -21.84
N GLY A 150 -26.60 18.45 -22.00
CA GLY A 150 -27.49 18.73 -20.87
C GLY A 150 -27.69 17.52 -19.95
N ARG A 151 -28.04 16.34 -20.50
CA ARG A 151 -28.22 15.10 -19.73
C ARG A 151 -26.92 14.58 -19.11
N VAL A 152 -25.82 14.65 -19.85
CA VAL A 152 -24.48 14.30 -19.36
C VAL A 152 -24.11 15.21 -18.19
N LYS A 153 -24.34 16.52 -18.30
CA LYS A 153 -24.12 17.48 -17.19
C LYS A 153 -25.01 17.17 -15.99
N GLU A 154 -26.29 16.87 -16.17
CA GLU A 154 -27.21 16.52 -15.08
C GLU A 154 -26.74 15.26 -14.31
N ILE A 155 -26.32 14.22 -15.03
CA ILE A 155 -25.78 12.97 -14.45
C ILE A 155 -24.46 13.25 -13.69
N LEU A 156 -23.62 14.13 -14.22
CA LEU A 156 -22.32 14.47 -13.63
C LEU A 156 -22.40 15.45 -12.47
N SER A 157 -23.41 16.32 -12.42
CA SER A 157 -23.67 17.23 -11.29
C SER A 157 -24.14 16.51 -10.02
N ARG A 158 -24.37 15.19 -10.06
CA ARG A 158 -24.68 14.39 -8.86
C ARG A 158 -23.40 14.25 -8.02
N GLU A 159 -23.49 14.57 -6.73
CA GLU A 159 -22.34 14.64 -5.80
C GLU A 159 -21.66 13.28 -5.50
N HIS A 160 -22.20 12.16 -5.99
CA HIS A 160 -21.70 10.82 -5.67
C HIS A 160 -21.36 10.01 -6.92
N GLU A 161 -20.26 9.25 -6.84
CA GLU A 161 -19.86 8.24 -7.82
C GLU A 161 -20.49 6.88 -7.48
N ASP A 162 -21.82 6.86 -7.42
CA ASP A 162 -22.56 5.61 -7.31
C ASP A 162 -22.42 4.77 -8.61
N GLU A 163 -22.55 3.46 -8.44
CA GLU A 163 -22.37 2.50 -9.53
C GLU A 163 -23.39 2.72 -10.66
N GLU A 164 -24.59 3.21 -10.32
CA GLU A 164 -25.65 3.57 -11.26
C GLU A 164 -25.27 4.76 -12.16
N THR A 165 -24.63 5.81 -11.61
CA THR A 165 -24.12 6.95 -12.40
C THR A 165 -23.01 6.52 -13.35
N VAL A 166 -22.06 5.70 -12.89
CA VAL A 166 -20.96 5.18 -13.72
C VAL A 166 -21.49 4.32 -14.87
N GLU A 167 -22.39 3.37 -14.59
CA GLU A 167 -22.99 2.51 -15.61
C GLU A 167 -23.92 3.30 -16.55
N SER A 168 -24.57 4.37 -16.08
CA SER A 168 -25.32 5.29 -16.94
C SER A 168 -24.40 6.04 -17.93
N MET A 169 -23.22 6.49 -17.50
CA MET A 169 -22.22 7.09 -18.38
C MET A 169 -21.69 6.09 -19.42
N VAL A 170 -21.43 4.85 -19.03
CA VAL A 170 -21.05 3.77 -19.95
C VAL A 170 -22.12 3.56 -21.02
N ARG A 171 -23.41 3.51 -20.63
CA ARG A 171 -24.52 3.37 -21.58
C ARG A 171 -24.63 4.55 -22.54
N LEU A 172 -24.46 5.79 -22.06
CA LEU A 172 -24.45 6.99 -22.90
C LEU A 172 -23.27 7.03 -23.88
N TYR A 173 -22.13 6.42 -23.53
CA TYR A 173 -21.00 6.29 -24.43
C TYR A 173 -21.23 5.21 -25.49
N CYS A 174 -21.74 4.05 -25.07
CA CYS A 174 -22.07 2.93 -25.97
C CYS A 174 -23.25 3.23 -26.91
N GLY A 175 -24.17 4.11 -26.53
CA GLY A 175 -25.22 4.66 -27.40
C GLY A 175 -24.73 5.75 -28.36
N ASP A 176 -23.42 5.90 -28.56
CA ASP A 176 -22.71 6.97 -29.29
C ASP A 176 -22.99 8.41 -28.81
N GLU A 177 -23.99 8.69 -27.97
CA GLU A 177 -24.37 10.04 -27.54
C GLU A 177 -23.22 10.84 -26.91
N LEU A 178 -22.63 10.32 -25.83
CA LEU A 178 -21.49 10.96 -25.15
C LEU A 178 -20.26 11.01 -26.08
N ARG A 179 -20.10 10.00 -26.94
CA ARG A 179 -18.99 9.91 -27.89
C ARG A 179 -19.09 10.97 -29.00
N PHE A 180 -20.29 11.28 -29.49
CA PHE A 180 -20.52 12.39 -30.41
C PHE A 180 -20.31 13.75 -29.74
N ALA A 181 -20.76 13.91 -28.49
CA ALA A 181 -20.54 15.13 -27.73
C ALA A 181 -19.04 15.42 -27.52
N LEU A 182 -18.25 14.42 -27.14
CA LEU A 182 -16.79 14.55 -27.00
C LEU A 182 -16.08 14.78 -28.34
N LYS A 183 -16.53 14.15 -29.44
CA LYS A 183 -16.01 14.44 -30.80
C LYS A 183 -16.27 15.87 -31.29
N GLN A 184 -17.31 16.55 -30.81
CA GLN A 184 -17.49 17.98 -31.10
C GLN A 184 -16.51 18.88 -30.32
N LEU A 185 -15.78 18.31 -29.37
CA LEU A 185 -14.79 18.97 -28.53
C LEU A 185 -13.34 18.54 -28.87
N ASP A 186 -13.13 17.69 -29.87
CA ASP A 186 -11.88 16.93 -30.12
C ASP A 186 -10.60 17.81 -30.08
N HIS A 187 -10.59 18.93 -30.80
CA HIS A 187 -9.45 19.87 -30.80
C HIS A 187 -9.24 20.62 -29.46
N ASN A 188 -10.29 20.78 -28.66
CA ASN A 188 -10.17 21.34 -27.31
C ASN A 188 -9.79 20.26 -26.29
N LEU A 189 -10.15 19.00 -26.53
CA LEU A 189 -9.97 17.90 -25.60
C LEU A 189 -8.48 17.62 -25.34
N GLU A 190 -7.64 17.59 -26.38
CA GLU A 190 -6.18 17.46 -26.22
C GLU A 190 -5.57 18.61 -25.41
N ASP A 191 -6.08 19.84 -25.56
CA ASP A 191 -5.59 21.00 -24.83
C ASP A 191 -6.08 21.02 -23.38
N ILE A 192 -7.30 20.52 -23.11
CA ILE A 192 -7.84 20.30 -21.76
C ILE A 192 -7.07 19.19 -21.04
N GLU A 193 -6.81 18.07 -21.72
CA GLU A 193 -5.95 16.99 -21.22
C GLU A 193 -4.58 17.56 -20.83
N ARG A 194 -3.90 18.21 -21.79
CA ARG A 194 -2.54 18.75 -21.62
C ARG A 194 -2.43 19.78 -20.49
N ARG A 195 -3.41 20.67 -20.32
CA ARG A 195 -3.34 21.80 -19.38
C ARG A 195 -3.91 21.50 -17.99
N PHE A 196 -4.92 20.63 -17.89
CA PHE A 196 -5.67 20.43 -16.64
C PHE A 196 -5.67 18.98 -16.17
N LEU A 197 -6.02 18.03 -17.04
CA LEU A 197 -6.22 16.64 -16.60
C LEU A 197 -4.90 15.92 -16.35
N ASN A 198 -3.88 16.16 -17.17
CA ASN A 198 -2.57 15.51 -17.04
C ASN A 198 -1.89 15.77 -15.69
N ALA A 199 -2.04 16.98 -15.13
CA ALA A 199 -1.50 17.33 -13.82
C ALA A 199 -2.31 16.72 -12.66
N ARG A 200 -3.62 16.50 -12.86
CA ARG A 200 -4.55 15.96 -11.84
C ARG A 200 -4.59 14.43 -11.83
N PHE A 201 -4.39 13.80 -12.98
CA PHE A 201 -4.46 12.35 -13.18
C PHE A 201 -3.17 11.78 -13.80
N PRO A 202 -1.97 12.10 -13.27
CA PRO A 202 -0.71 11.78 -13.93
C PRO A 202 -0.48 10.27 -14.08
N HIS A 203 -0.95 9.48 -13.12
CA HIS A 203 -0.86 8.02 -13.12
C HIS A 203 -1.78 7.33 -14.14
N PHE A 204 -2.73 8.05 -14.75
CA PHE A 204 -3.64 7.50 -15.76
C PHE A 204 -3.35 8.05 -17.15
N LEU A 205 -3.18 9.37 -17.26
CA LEU A 205 -3.06 10.06 -18.56
C LEU A 205 -1.61 10.26 -19.03
N THR A 206 -0.65 10.33 -18.09
CA THR A 206 0.76 10.61 -18.41
C THR A 206 1.74 9.53 -17.95
N CYS A 207 1.28 8.34 -17.51
CA CYS A 207 2.22 7.28 -17.20
C CYS A 207 3.01 6.90 -18.47
N PRO A 208 4.35 6.88 -18.45
CA PRO A 208 5.16 6.39 -19.57
C PRO A 208 4.78 4.96 -19.99
N CYS A 209 4.24 4.19 -19.05
CA CYS A 209 3.77 2.83 -19.22
C CYS A 209 2.43 2.71 -19.98
N THR A 210 1.61 3.77 -20.01
CA THR A 210 0.30 3.78 -20.68
C THR A 210 0.46 4.35 -22.09
N ALA A 211 0.86 3.49 -23.04
CA ALA A 211 1.21 3.86 -24.43
C ALA A 211 0.09 4.54 -25.25
N SER A 212 -1.12 4.68 -24.69
CA SER A 212 -2.26 5.41 -25.26
C SER A 212 -3.05 6.17 -24.19
N GLY A 213 -2.36 6.96 -23.36
CA GLY A 213 -2.91 7.66 -22.19
C GLY A 213 -3.93 8.79 -22.43
N SER A 214 -4.46 9.02 -23.63
CA SER A 214 -5.52 10.03 -23.81
C SER A 214 -6.84 9.59 -23.17
N LEU A 215 -7.67 10.54 -22.71
CA LEU A 215 -9.01 10.25 -22.19
C LEU A 215 -9.86 9.60 -23.30
N SER A 216 -9.70 10.03 -24.55
CA SER A 216 -10.36 9.43 -25.71
C SER A 216 -10.02 7.94 -25.90
N SER A 217 -8.76 7.54 -25.69
CA SER A 217 -8.32 6.14 -25.74
C SER A 217 -8.88 5.33 -24.57
N LEU A 218 -8.78 5.87 -23.35
CA LEU A 218 -9.34 5.24 -22.15
C LEU A 218 -10.85 5.01 -22.29
N LEU A 219 -11.60 5.98 -22.78
CA LEU A 219 -13.04 5.85 -23.02
C LEU A 219 -13.37 4.76 -24.05
N ASN A 220 -12.73 4.78 -25.23
CA ASN A 220 -12.96 3.77 -26.26
C ASN A 220 -12.68 2.33 -25.74
N ARG A 221 -11.72 2.16 -24.82
CA ARG A 221 -11.30 0.85 -24.31
C ARG A 221 -12.06 0.39 -23.05
N VAL A 222 -12.21 1.25 -22.05
CA VAL A 222 -12.73 0.90 -20.70
C VAL A 222 -14.27 0.91 -20.65
N PHE A 223 -14.92 1.76 -21.45
CA PHE A 223 -16.38 1.78 -21.52
C PHE A 223 -16.94 0.73 -22.49
N ALA A 224 -16.10 0.04 -23.27
CA ALA A 224 -16.54 -1.03 -24.17
C ALA A 224 -17.37 -2.13 -23.43
N PRO A 225 -18.45 -2.66 -24.04
CA PRO A 225 -19.25 -3.75 -23.47
C PRO A 225 -18.45 -5.04 -23.22
N GLU A 226 -17.43 -5.29 -24.04
CA GLU A 226 -16.52 -6.43 -23.98
C GLU A 226 -15.20 -6.15 -23.24
N TYR A 227 -15.07 -5.01 -22.56
CA TYR A 227 -13.85 -4.65 -21.81
C TYR A 227 -13.51 -5.70 -20.73
N ILE A 228 -12.35 -6.34 -20.89
CA ILE A 228 -11.72 -7.22 -19.91
C ILE A 228 -10.46 -6.50 -19.40
N PRO A 229 -10.35 -6.20 -18.10
CA PRO A 229 -9.15 -5.57 -17.56
C PRO A 229 -7.90 -6.43 -17.69
N THR A 230 -6.81 -5.74 -18.01
CA THR A 230 -5.45 -6.25 -18.04
C THR A 230 -4.77 -6.14 -16.67
N GLU A 231 -3.58 -6.72 -16.53
CA GLU A 231 -2.76 -6.56 -15.32
C GLU A 231 -2.27 -5.13 -15.14
N HIS A 232 -2.02 -4.43 -16.26
CA HIS A 232 -1.81 -2.99 -16.32
C HIS A 232 -3.01 -2.21 -15.75
N ASP A 233 -4.23 -2.55 -16.17
CA ASP A 233 -5.44 -1.91 -15.64
C ASP A 233 -5.59 -2.11 -14.13
N TRP A 234 -5.29 -3.30 -13.60
CA TRP A 234 -5.30 -3.54 -12.16
C TRP A 234 -4.19 -2.73 -11.44
N PHE A 235 -3.00 -2.63 -12.03
CA PHE A 235 -1.90 -1.83 -11.49
C PHE A 235 -2.29 -0.36 -11.33
N HIS A 236 -2.96 0.24 -12.32
CA HIS A 236 -3.37 1.64 -12.28
C HIS A 236 -4.68 1.89 -11.53
N PHE A 237 -5.74 1.11 -11.81
CA PHE A 237 -7.10 1.41 -11.35
C PHE A 237 -7.50 0.76 -10.01
N ASP A 238 -6.87 -0.34 -9.56
CA ASP A 238 -7.27 -0.98 -8.29
C ASP A 238 -6.82 -0.15 -7.07
N GLN A 239 -7.68 0.78 -6.63
CA GLN A 239 -7.45 1.61 -5.45
C GLN A 239 -7.94 0.94 -4.15
N ARG A 240 -8.68 -0.17 -4.22
CA ARG A 240 -9.30 -0.84 -3.07
C ARG A 240 -8.31 -1.35 -2.01
N ARG A 241 -7.02 -1.47 -2.37
CA ARG A 241 -5.95 -1.79 -1.41
C ARG A 241 -5.54 -0.59 -0.53
N LEU A 242 -5.68 0.65 -1.03
CA LEU A 242 -5.26 1.88 -0.34
C LEU A 242 -6.04 2.12 0.97
N GLY A 243 -7.31 1.71 1.03
CA GLY A 243 -8.18 1.89 2.21
C GLY A 243 -7.95 0.92 3.38
N ARG A 244 -6.93 0.05 3.34
CA ARG A 244 -6.63 -0.89 4.44
C ARG A 244 -5.68 -0.24 5.46
N VAL A 245 -5.61 -0.80 6.67
CA VAL A 245 -4.63 -0.40 7.71
C VAL A 245 -3.20 -0.76 7.31
N ALA A 246 -3.05 -1.90 6.61
CA ALA A 246 -1.83 -2.33 5.96
C ALA A 246 -2.16 -3.10 4.67
N GLN A 247 -1.25 -3.04 3.71
CA GLN A 247 -1.25 -3.88 2.51
C GLN A 247 -0.13 -4.92 2.62
N GLU A 248 -0.32 -6.08 2.01
CA GLU A 248 0.71 -7.13 1.98
C GLU A 248 0.85 -7.79 0.61
N ALA A 249 2.07 -8.24 0.32
CA ALA A 249 2.39 -9.17 -0.77
C ALA A 249 3.26 -10.30 -0.21
N LEU A 250 3.06 -11.51 -0.72
CA LEU A 250 3.83 -12.71 -0.36
C LEU A 250 4.63 -13.15 -1.57
N ILE A 251 5.93 -13.40 -1.38
CA ILE A 251 6.83 -13.96 -2.40
C ILE A 251 7.34 -15.29 -1.89
N HIS A 252 7.10 -16.37 -2.63
CA HIS A 252 7.42 -17.73 -2.22
C HIS A 252 8.72 -18.19 -2.86
N ARG A 253 9.75 -18.41 -2.04
CA ARG A 253 10.97 -19.11 -2.43
C ARG A 253 10.86 -20.57 -1.98
N GLU A 254 11.74 -21.44 -2.49
CA GLU A 254 11.75 -22.86 -2.12
C GLU A 254 11.96 -23.09 -0.60
N THR A 255 12.73 -22.21 0.03
CA THR A 255 13.19 -22.38 1.42
C THR A 255 12.49 -21.48 2.42
N HIS A 256 11.93 -20.36 1.96
CA HIS A 256 11.36 -19.31 2.80
C HIS A 256 10.32 -18.48 2.03
N THR A 257 9.61 -17.58 2.73
CA THR A 257 8.61 -16.70 2.12
C THR A 257 8.88 -15.28 2.56
N LEU A 258 9.04 -14.34 1.63
CA LEU A 258 9.06 -12.92 1.98
C LEU A 258 7.61 -12.44 2.17
N ARG A 259 7.35 -11.73 3.26
CA ARG A 259 6.09 -11.04 3.50
C ARG A 259 6.35 -9.54 3.52
N LEU A 260 6.07 -8.89 2.40
CA LEU A 260 6.21 -7.45 2.23
C LEU A 260 4.98 -6.77 2.84
N LEU A 261 5.18 -5.73 3.65
CA LEU A 261 4.14 -5.02 4.39
C LEU A 261 4.28 -3.51 4.19
N GLN A 262 3.25 -2.86 3.64
CA GLN A 262 3.11 -1.40 3.64
C GLN A 262 2.11 -1.01 4.72
N ILE A 263 2.50 -0.11 5.64
CA ILE A 263 1.60 0.43 6.67
C ILE A 263 1.00 1.74 6.13
N THR A 264 -0.27 1.69 5.77
CA THR A 264 -1.05 2.81 5.19
C THR A 264 -1.78 3.65 6.23
N ASP A 265 -1.91 3.18 7.48
CA ASP A 265 -2.59 3.94 8.53
C ASP A 265 -1.93 5.31 8.80
N ARG A 266 -2.73 6.38 8.65
CA ARG A 266 -2.37 7.77 8.96
C ARG A 266 -2.78 8.22 10.38
N SER A 267 -3.36 7.33 11.20
CA SER A 267 -3.90 7.68 12.52
C SER A 267 -2.85 8.17 13.52
N THR A 268 -3.30 8.98 14.48
CA THR A 268 -2.51 9.40 15.65
C THR A 268 -2.14 8.25 16.59
N GLN A 269 -2.66 7.03 16.36
CA GLN A 269 -2.36 5.85 17.16
C GLN A 269 -1.08 5.12 16.73
N ARG A 270 -0.41 5.52 15.63
CA ARG A 270 0.87 4.96 15.13
C ARG A 270 1.87 4.60 16.25
N ARG A 271 2.07 5.48 17.22
CA ARG A 271 3.01 5.27 18.36
C ARG A 271 2.66 4.05 19.24
N LYS A 272 1.40 3.61 19.29
CA LYS A 272 0.94 2.47 20.08
C LYS A 272 1.20 1.11 19.42
N TRP A 273 1.31 1.06 18.09
CA TRP A 273 1.36 -0.20 17.34
C TRP A 273 2.65 -0.39 16.55
N ILE A 274 3.41 0.69 16.26
CA ILE A 274 4.63 0.60 15.44
C ILE A 274 5.73 -0.31 16.02
N HIS A 275 5.81 -0.47 17.35
CA HIS A 275 6.72 -1.44 17.94
C HIS A 275 6.29 -2.87 17.59
N ILE A 276 5.08 -3.30 17.97
CA ILE A 276 4.50 -4.61 17.62
C ILE A 276 4.55 -4.90 16.10
N LEU A 277 4.32 -3.88 15.27
CA LEU A 277 4.33 -4.01 13.82
C LEU A 277 5.74 -4.09 13.22
N VAL A 278 6.79 -3.58 13.86
CA VAL A 278 8.17 -3.62 13.34
C VAL A 278 9.10 -4.58 14.12
N ASP A 279 8.70 -5.01 15.31
CA ASP A 279 9.32 -6.13 16.01
C ASP A 279 9.36 -7.36 15.08
N ASP A 280 10.49 -8.07 15.10
CA ASP A 280 10.84 -9.18 14.20
C ASP A 280 10.83 -8.87 12.68
N ALA A 281 10.97 -7.61 12.27
CA ALA A 281 11.26 -7.27 10.87
C ALA A 281 12.66 -7.79 10.47
N ALA A 282 12.74 -8.56 9.38
CA ALA A 282 13.98 -9.10 8.84
C ALA A 282 14.78 -8.06 8.04
N CYS A 283 14.10 -7.14 7.36
CA CYS A 283 14.67 -5.96 6.70
C CYS A 283 13.62 -4.85 6.63
N LEU A 284 14.07 -3.60 6.71
CA LEU A 284 13.25 -2.43 6.38
C LEU A 284 13.64 -1.97 4.97
N VAL A 285 12.65 -1.66 4.13
CA VAL A 285 12.86 -1.15 2.78
C VAL A 285 12.38 0.29 2.72
N PHE A 286 13.21 1.20 2.22
CA PHE A 286 12.84 2.59 2.01
C PHE A 286 12.82 2.89 0.52
N ILE A 287 11.66 3.23 -0.03
CA ILE A 287 11.47 3.45 -1.47
C ILE A 287 11.33 4.96 -1.73
N CYS A 288 12.19 5.50 -2.58
CA CYS A 288 12.26 6.92 -2.84
C CYS A 288 12.40 7.21 -4.34
N ASP A 289 11.37 7.86 -4.91
CA ASP A 289 11.42 8.38 -6.28
C ASP A 289 12.49 9.48 -6.36
N LEU A 290 13.47 9.32 -7.25
CA LEU A 290 14.44 10.36 -7.52
C LEU A 290 13.89 11.46 -8.43
N ALA A 291 12.93 11.17 -9.31
CA ALA A 291 12.41 12.10 -10.33
C ALA A 291 11.56 13.24 -9.75
N ILE A 292 11.24 13.21 -8.45
CA ILE A 292 10.55 14.28 -7.70
C ILE A 292 11.49 15.34 -7.09
N TYR A 293 12.80 15.29 -7.35
CA TYR A 293 13.80 16.21 -6.77
C TYR A 293 13.54 17.71 -6.96
N ASP A 294 12.76 18.08 -7.97
CA ASP A 294 12.39 19.46 -8.32
C ASP A 294 10.90 19.76 -8.09
N GLN A 295 10.19 18.88 -7.37
CA GLN A 295 8.81 19.08 -6.95
C GLN A 295 8.74 19.63 -5.52
N SER A 296 7.73 20.45 -5.26
CA SER A 296 7.32 20.83 -3.91
C SER A 296 6.16 19.96 -3.40
N LEU A 297 5.79 20.11 -2.13
CA LEU A 297 4.55 19.53 -1.60
C LEU A 297 3.32 20.20 -2.23
N LEU A 298 2.18 19.49 -2.25
CA LEU A 298 0.89 20.05 -2.68
C LEU A 298 0.32 21.01 -1.64
N GLU A 299 0.66 20.79 -0.37
CA GLU A 299 0.22 21.57 0.78
C GLU A 299 1.10 22.80 1.03
N ASP A 300 2.36 22.78 0.59
CA ASP A 300 3.33 23.87 0.76
C ASP A 300 4.36 23.89 -0.40
N GLU A 301 4.19 24.85 -1.33
CA GLU A 301 5.08 25.04 -2.47
C GLU A 301 6.52 25.44 -2.09
N THR A 302 6.77 25.85 -0.84
CA THR A 302 8.11 26.22 -0.37
C THR A 302 8.95 25.02 0.07
N ILE A 303 8.31 23.87 0.35
CA ILE A 303 8.96 22.66 0.86
C ILE A 303 9.23 21.70 -0.31
N ASN A 304 10.51 21.38 -0.54
CA ASN A 304 10.91 20.41 -1.56
C ASN A 304 10.58 18.97 -1.12
N ARG A 305 9.83 18.25 -1.95
CA ARG A 305 9.30 16.92 -1.62
C ARG A 305 10.38 15.87 -1.38
N LEU A 306 11.48 15.89 -2.13
CA LEU A 306 12.57 14.92 -1.95
C LEU A 306 13.36 15.17 -0.65
N ARG A 307 13.51 16.44 -0.22
CA ARG A 307 14.11 16.76 1.09
C ARG A 307 13.29 16.23 2.26
N GLU A 308 11.96 16.26 2.17
CA GLU A 308 11.10 15.65 3.19
C GLU A 308 11.31 14.13 3.29
N TYR A 309 11.49 13.43 2.15
CA TYR A 309 11.85 12.00 2.19
C TYR A 309 13.22 11.74 2.79
N LEU A 310 14.20 12.63 2.60
CA LEU A 310 15.51 12.53 3.27
C LEU A 310 15.39 12.74 4.79
N ILE A 311 14.57 13.70 5.24
CA ILE A 311 14.28 13.92 6.68
C ILE A 311 13.53 12.72 7.28
N LEU A 312 12.56 12.16 6.56
CA LEU A 312 11.87 10.93 6.96
C LEU A 312 12.86 9.77 7.08
N PHE A 313 13.73 9.59 6.09
CA PHE A 313 14.76 8.54 6.09
C PHE A 313 15.71 8.70 7.29
N ASP A 314 16.23 9.89 7.55
CA ASP A 314 17.06 10.19 8.73
C ASP A 314 16.38 9.75 10.03
N SER A 315 15.11 10.14 10.22
CA SER A 315 14.33 9.79 11.41
C SER A 315 14.13 8.28 11.60
N LEU A 316 14.08 7.53 10.50
CA LEU A 316 13.91 6.07 10.50
C LEU A 316 15.25 5.37 10.70
N VAL A 317 16.27 5.69 9.89
CA VAL A 317 17.58 5.02 9.91
C VAL A 317 18.33 5.24 11.22
N ASN A 318 18.08 6.37 11.89
CA ASN A 318 18.64 6.70 13.20
C ASN A 318 17.75 6.33 14.40
N SER A 319 16.60 5.70 14.15
CA SER A 319 15.66 5.24 15.18
C SER A 319 16.26 4.14 16.05
N LYS A 320 16.19 4.31 17.37
CA LYS A 320 16.64 3.30 18.35
C LYS A 320 15.98 1.93 18.16
N TRP A 321 14.74 1.91 17.65
CA TRP A 321 13.98 0.69 17.39
C TRP A 321 14.59 -0.17 16.26
N PHE A 322 15.37 0.42 15.35
CA PHE A 322 15.85 -0.26 14.13
C PHE A 322 17.38 -0.40 14.07
N THR A 323 18.05 -0.20 15.22
CA THR A 323 19.53 -0.24 15.35
C THR A 323 20.18 -1.56 14.91
N GLN A 324 19.44 -2.68 14.98
CA GLN A 324 19.94 -4.00 14.56
C GLN A 324 19.31 -4.52 13.26
N THR A 325 18.30 -3.82 12.73
CA THR A 325 17.56 -4.22 11.53
C THR A 325 18.25 -3.63 10.30
N PRO A 326 18.57 -4.44 9.27
CA PRO A 326 19.17 -3.90 8.05
C PRO A 326 18.15 -3.05 7.28
N PHE A 327 18.66 -2.03 6.59
CA PHE A 327 17.91 -1.16 5.69
C PHE A 327 18.32 -1.44 4.24
N PHE A 328 17.34 -1.48 3.35
CA PHE A 328 17.54 -1.53 1.91
C PHE A 328 16.83 -0.34 1.27
N VAL A 329 17.57 0.58 0.66
CA VAL A 329 17.00 1.74 -0.04
C VAL A 329 16.79 1.40 -1.51
N VAL A 330 15.56 1.53 -1.99
CA VAL A 330 15.22 1.48 -3.42
C VAL A 330 15.17 2.91 -3.93
N LEU A 331 16.14 3.30 -4.75
CA LEU A 331 16.10 4.55 -5.50
C LEU A 331 15.31 4.32 -6.79
N SER A 332 14.09 4.85 -6.86
CA SER A 332 13.19 4.58 -7.97
C SER A 332 13.24 5.63 -9.09
N ASN A 333 12.74 5.23 -10.25
CA ASN A 333 12.55 6.07 -11.44
C ASN A 333 13.84 6.75 -11.93
N VAL A 334 15.00 6.10 -11.71
CA VAL A 334 16.34 6.57 -12.11
C VAL A 334 16.38 6.95 -13.61
N SER A 335 15.69 6.20 -14.46
CA SER A 335 15.56 6.48 -15.89
C SER A 335 14.87 7.83 -16.19
N ALA A 336 13.86 8.21 -15.39
CA ALA A 336 13.21 9.51 -15.49
C ALA A 336 14.08 10.62 -14.88
N PHE A 337 14.70 10.37 -13.73
CA PHE A 337 15.65 11.27 -13.07
C PHE A 337 16.80 11.69 -13.99
N ARG A 338 17.51 10.72 -14.58
CA ARG A 338 18.61 10.95 -15.55
C ARG A 338 18.17 11.84 -16.73
N LYS A 339 16.98 11.59 -17.30
CA LYS A 339 16.42 12.41 -18.40
C LYS A 339 16.10 13.83 -17.95
N LYS A 340 15.56 13.99 -16.74
CA LYS A 340 15.09 15.29 -16.21
C LYS A 340 16.23 16.25 -15.88
N ILE A 341 17.35 15.75 -15.35
CA ILE A 341 18.52 16.53 -14.93
C ILE A 341 19.08 17.42 -16.05
N VAL A 342 18.97 16.99 -17.31
CA VAL A 342 19.41 17.73 -18.50
C VAL A 342 18.66 19.07 -18.66
N HIS A 343 17.42 19.14 -18.17
CA HIS A 343 16.54 20.31 -18.34
C HIS A 343 16.20 21.02 -17.02
N SER A 344 16.31 20.32 -15.87
CA SER A 344 16.10 20.84 -14.52
C SER A 344 17.37 20.55 -13.69
N PRO A 345 18.34 21.48 -13.60
CA PRO A 345 19.62 21.18 -12.96
C PRO A 345 19.46 20.86 -11.46
N LEU A 346 19.96 19.69 -11.04
CA LEU A 346 19.88 19.22 -9.64
C LEU A 346 20.48 20.23 -8.64
N SER A 347 21.53 20.97 -9.04
CA SER A 347 22.19 21.99 -8.23
C SER A 347 21.28 23.15 -7.80
N LYS A 348 20.15 23.38 -8.49
CA LYS A 348 19.12 24.35 -8.05
C LYS A 348 18.46 23.93 -6.74
N TRP A 349 18.34 22.63 -6.51
CA TRP A 349 17.63 22.02 -5.37
C TRP A 349 18.59 21.42 -4.34
N PHE A 350 19.80 21.05 -4.76
CA PHE A 350 20.88 20.54 -3.92
C PHE A 350 22.16 21.34 -4.24
N PRO A 351 22.36 22.54 -3.67
CA PRO A 351 23.48 23.43 -4.00
C PRO A 351 24.88 22.84 -3.77
N GLN A 352 24.99 21.79 -2.95
CA GLN A 352 26.21 21.01 -2.73
C GLN A 352 26.61 20.11 -3.92
N TYR A 353 25.69 19.84 -4.86
CA TYR A 353 25.94 19.00 -6.02
C TYR A 353 26.66 19.78 -7.14
N ALA A 354 27.82 19.28 -7.54
CA ALA A 354 28.70 19.90 -8.54
C ALA A 354 28.84 19.10 -9.86
N GLY A 355 28.15 17.97 -10.03
CA GLY A 355 28.29 17.09 -11.20
C GLY A 355 27.63 17.57 -12.50
N GLY A 356 26.98 18.74 -12.49
CA GLY A 356 26.32 19.29 -13.68
C GLY A 356 25.17 18.41 -14.19
N SER A 357 25.03 18.28 -15.51
CA SER A 357 23.95 17.50 -16.13
C SER A 357 24.23 16.00 -16.26
N ASP A 358 25.27 15.47 -15.61
CA ASP A 358 25.60 14.05 -15.60
C ASP A 358 24.63 13.28 -14.67
N GLY A 359 23.84 12.37 -15.26
CA GLY A 359 22.84 11.58 -14.55
C GLY A 359 23.43 10.50 -13.62
N ASP A 360 24.65 10.03 -13.88
CA ASP A 360 25.33 9.03 -13.05
C ASP A 360 26.07 9.69 -11.89
N ALA A 361 26.69 10.85 -12.13
CA ALA A 361 27.21 11.70 -11.06
C ALA A 361 26.08 12.15 -10.11
N ALA A 362 24.90 12.50 -10.65
CA ALA A 362 23.72 12.84 -9.86
C ALA A 362 23.17 11.66 -9.06
N LEU A 363 23.07 10.46 -9.66
CA LEU A 363 22.63 9.25 -8.97
C LEU A 363 23.57 8.92 -7.80
N LYS A 364 24.88 8.94 -8.06
CA LYS A 364 25.88 8.69 -7.02
C LYS A 364 25.81 9.74 -5.91
N PHE A 365 25.65 11.02 -6.24
CA PHE A 365 25.43 12.05 -5.25
C PHE A 365 24.20 11.75 -4.37
N MET A 366 23.08 11.33 -4.97
CA MET A 366 21.89 10.93 -4.20
C MET A 366 22.17 9.72 -3.30
N GLU A 367 22.89 8.69 -3.78
CA GLU A 367 23.33 7.57 -2.93
C GLU A 367 24.17 8.06 -1.74
N ASP A 368 25.14 8.93 -1.98
CA ASP A 368 26.01 9.49 -0.95
C ASP A 368 25.19 10.29 0.08
N GLN A 369 24.16 11.06 -0.31
CA GLN A 369 23.24 11.71 0.64
C GLN A 369 22.50 10.71 1.54
N PHE A 370 22.01 9.58 1.03
CA PHE A 370 21.38 8.55 1.88
C PHE A 370 22.40 7.87 2.81
N ARG A 371 23.65 7.69 2.36
CA ARG A 371 24.73 7.11 3.19
C ARG A 371 25.17 8.05 4.30
N GLU A 372 25.26 9.36 4.04
CA GLU A 372 25.63 10.40 5.01
C GLU A 372 24.64 10.52 6.18
N LEU A 373 23.34 10.25 5.94
CA LEU A 373 22.31 10.26 6.99
C LEU A 373 22.40 9.02 7.91
N ALA A 374 22.97 7.91 7.44
CA ALA A 374 23.09 6.70 8.24
C ALA A 374 24.36 6.72 9.12
N LYS A 375 24.22 6.31 10.39
CA LYS A 375 25.38 6.04 11.26
C LYS A 375 26.23 4.91 10.67
N ALA A 376 27.55 5.00 10.83
CA ALA A 376 28.51 4.01 10.33
C ALA A 376 28.31 2.56 10.83
N GLU A 377 27.60 2.38 11.95
CA GLU A 377 27.24 1.05 12.50
C GLU A 377 26.00 0.44 11.83
N GLN A 378 25.21 1.23 11.10
CA GLN A 378 23.95 0.80 10.52
C GLN A 378 24.17 -0.03 9.24
N ASN A 379 23.48 -1.15 9.14
CA ASN A 379 23.57 -2.03 7.97
C ASN A 379 22.70 -1.48 6.83
N LEU A 380 23.22 -0.49 6.10
CA LEU A 380 22.56 0.15 4.95
C LEU A 380 23.02 -0.46 3.62
N TYR A 381 22.06 -0.91 2.82
CA TYR A 381 22.22 -1.39 1.45
C TYR A 381 21.34 -0.57 0.52
N MET A 382 21.65 -0.56 -0.78
CA MET A 382 20.93 0.23 -1.78
C MET A 382 20.78 -0.55 -3.07
N GLY A 383 19.69 -0.29 -3.80
CA GLY A 383 19.44 -0.77 -5.16
C GLY A 383 18.58 0.23 -5.93
N THR A 384 18.44 0.01 -7.23
CA THR A 384 17.65 0.86 -8.14
C THR A 384 16.57 0.04 -8.82
N ALA A 385 15.38 0.61 -9.02
CA ALA A 385 14.33 -0.03 -9.83
C ALA A 385 13.44 1.02 -10.53
N ASP A 386 13.06 0.80 -11.78
CA ASP A 386 11.86 1.44 -12.32
C ASP A 386 10.63 0.72 -11.75
N ILE A 387 9.82 1.41 -10.93
CA ILE A 387 8.71 0.79 -10.19
C ILE A 387 7.54 0.37 -11.13
N HIS A 388 7.53 0.88 -12.36
CA HIS A 388 6.61 0.44 -13.41
C HIS A 388 7.08 -0.83 -14.13
N SER A 389 8.34 -1.26 -13.92
CA SER A 389 8.88 -2.52 -14.44
C SER A 389 8.82 -3.63 -13.39
N ALA A 390 8.14 -4.74 -13.71
CA ALA A 390 8.10 -5.90 -12.84
C ALA A 390 9.48 -6.56 -12.69
N GLU A 391 10.28 -6.56 -13.78
CA GLU A 391 11.63 -7.13 -13.82
C GLU A 391 12.58 -6.36 -12.89
N ASP A 392 12.63 -5.03 -12.98
CA ASP A 392 13.42 -4.17 -12.11
C ASP A 392 13.08 -4.36 -10.62
N VAL A 393 11.79 -4.46 -10.29
CA VAL A 393 11.33 -4.68 -8.91
C VAL A 393 11.79 -6.04 -8.40
N MET A 394 11.71 -7.10 -9.21
CA MET A 394 12.20 -8.42 -8.81
C MET A 394 13.72 -8.45 -8.65
N VAL A 395 14.48 -7.81 -9.55
CA VAL A 395 15.94 -7.66 -9.41
C VAL A 395 16.30 -6.89 -8.13
N ALA A 396 15.55 -5.86 -7.75
CA ALA A 396 15.76 -5.15 -6.48
C ALA A 396 15.46 -6.03 -5.26
N ILE A 397 14.43 -6.88 -5.32
CA ILE A 397 14.09 -7.84 -4.26
C ILE A 397 15.16 -8.92 -4.13
N GLU A 398 15.66 -9.49 -5.24
CA GLU A 398 16.75 -10.46 -5.24
C GLU A 398 18.06 -9.83 -4.74
N THR A 399 18.33 -8.58 -5.11
CA THR A 399 19.47 -7.80 -4.58
C THR A 399 19.35 -7.62 -3.07
N MET A 400 18.16 -7.31 -2.54
CA MET A 400 17.88 -7.24 -1.11
C MET A 400 18.10 -8.61 -0.43
N GLU A 401 17.55 -9.69 -0.97
CA GLU A 401 17.73 -11.06 -0.45
C GLU A 401 19.21 -11.42 -0.34
N ASN A 402 19.98 -11.19 -1.40
CA ASN A 402 21.39 -11.54 -1.48
C ASN A 402 22.33 -10.57 -0.74
N THR A 403 21.87 -9.39 -0.33
CA THR A 403 22.67 -8.40 0.43
C THR A 403 22.19 -8.26 1.89
N SER A 404 21.07 -7.57 2.13
CA SER A 404 20.60 -7.20 3.46
C SER A 404 20.13 -8.42 4.28
N LEU A 405 19.48 -9.39 3.63
CA LEU A 405 19.01 -10.61 4.27
C LEU A 405 20.05 -11.74 4.32
N SER A 406 21.20 -11.61 3.63
CA SER A 406 22.24 -12.65 3.56
C SER A 406 22.70 -13.18 4.94
N LYS A 407 22.80 -12.32 5.95
CA LYS A 407 23.14 -12.67 7.34
C LYS A 407 21.98 -13.37 8.07
N VAL A 408 20.73 -13.07 7.70
CA VAL A 408 19.50 -13.67 8.26
C VAL A 408 19.30 -15.06 7.67
N LEU A 409 19.37 -15.19 6.34
CA LEU A 409 19.26 -16.46 5.61
C LEU A 409 20.33 -17.47 6.09
N LYS A 410 21.59 -17.05 6.23
CA LYS A 410 22.66 -17.91 6.77
C LYS A 410 22.44 -18.36 8.21
N LYS A 411 21.78 -17.56 9.06
CA LYS A 411 21.41 -17.97 10.43
C LYS A 411 20.27 -18.99 10.46
N LEU A 412 19.47 -19.05 9.39
CA LEU A 412 18.32 -19.96 9.24
C LEU A 412 18.66 -21.20 8.40
N ASP A 413 19.94 -21.40 8.05
CA ASP A 413 20.45 -22.48 7.19
C ASP A 413 19.78 -22.51 5.81
N MET A 414 19.55 -21.32 5.24
CA MET A 414 18.93 -21.12 3.92
C MET A 414 20.00 -20.75 2.87
N PRO A 415 19.98 -21.38 1.68
CA PRO A 415 20.88 -21.03 0.58
C PRO A 415 20.56 -19.63 0.02
N PRO A 416 21.54 -18.93 -0.58
CA PRO A 416 21.31 -17.69 -1.32
C PRO A 416 20.46 -17.95 -2.57
N VAL A 417 19.81 -16.91 -3.09
CA VAL A 417 19.01 -17.00 -4.32
C VAL A 417 19.94 -16.97 -5.54
N GLU A 418 19.78 -17.93 -6.44
CA GLU A 418 20.46 -17.92 -7.74
C GLU A 418 19.86 -16.82 -8.62
N CYS A 419 20.61 -15.74 -8.87
CA CYS A 419 20.19 -14.70 -9.81
C CYS A 419 20.00 -15.33 -11.20
N HIS A 420 18.82 -15.16 -11.80
CA HIS A 420 18.59 -15.55 -13.18
C HIS A 420 19.08 -14.42 -14.11
N ASN A 421 20.21 -14.66 -14.78
CA ASN A 421 20.81 -13.78 -15.80
C ASN A 421 20.11 -13.88 -17.16
#